data_AF-A0A3D2S9F1-F1
#
_entry.id   AF-A0A3D2S9F1-F1
#
_cell.length_a   1.000
_cell.length_b   1.000
_cell.length_c   1.000
_cell.angle_alpha   90.00
_cell.angle_beta   90.00
_cell.angle_gamma   90.00
#
_symmetry.space_group_name_H-M   'P 1'
#
loop_
_entity.id
_entity.type
_entity.pdbx_description
1 polymer ?
#
loop_
_entity_poly.entity_id
_entity_poly.type
_entity_poly.pdbx_seq_one_letter_code
_entity_poly.pdbx_strand_id
1 'polypeptide(L)' 'MTPIRNDWTKEEIAAIYHSPIMELMYKASVVHHQEQATGEVQVCTLLSVKTGG' A
#
# COMPACT_ATOMS: atom_id res chain seq x y z
N MET A 1 -7.80 13.17 14.27
CA MET A 1 -7.44 12.27 13.15
C MET A 1 -7.76 13.00 11.88
N THR A 2 -6.79 13.17 10.98
CA THR A 2 -7.04 13.80 9.67
C THR A 2 -7.99 12.90 8.88
N PRO A 3 -9.03 13.45 8.22
CA PRO A 3 -9.94 12.64 7.42
C PRO A 3 -9.16 11.91 6.30
N ILE A 4 -9.44 10.61 6.14
CA ILE A 4 -8.81 9.80 5.09
C ILE A 4 -9.40 10.24 3.74
N ARG A 5 -8.52 10.67 2.84
CA ARG A 5 -8.86 11.05 1.47
C ARG A 5 -9.24 9.81 0.64
N ASN A 6 -10.33 9.89 -0.12
CA ASN A 6 -10.85 8.78 -0.94
C ASN A 6 -11.21 9.16 -2.40
N ASP A 7 -10.92 10.38 -2.84
CA ASP A 7 -11.32 10.97 -4.12
C ASP A 7 -10.16 11.10 -5.13
N TRP A 8 -9.39 10.02 -5.32
CA TRP A 8 -8.22 10.01 -6.20
C TRP A 8 -8.61 10.02 -7.69
N THR A 9 -7.97 10.90 -8.47
CA THR A 9 -8.08 10.88 -9.93
C THR A 9 -7.02 9.97 -10.56
N LYS A 10 -7.23 9.58 -11.82
CA LYS A 10 -6.25 8.76 -12.56
C LYS A 10 -4.92 9.48 -12.75
N GLU A 11 -4.97 10.79 -12.94
CA GLU A 11 -3.81 11.65 -13.18
C GLU A 11 -2.91 11.71 -11.93
N GLU A 12 -3.51 11.81 -10.74
CA GLU A 12 -2.77 11.79 -9.47
C GLU A 12 -2.10 10.44 -9.22
N ILE A 13 -2.82 9.34 -9.46
CA ILE A 13 -2.26 7.99 -9.34
C ILE A 13 -1.13 7.80 -10.36
N ALA A 14 -1.29 8.29 -11.58
CA ALA A 14 -0.27 8.23 -12.62
C ALA A 14 0.99 9.02 -12.21
N ALA A 15 0.84 10.17 -11.54
CA ALA A 15 1.99 10.93 -11.02
C ALA A 15 2.79 10.14 -9.97
N ILE A 16 2.12 9.37 -9.11
CA ILE A 16 2.79 8.47 -8.16
C ILE A 16 3.51 7.35 -8.90
N TYR A 17 2.83 6.68 -9.84
CA TYR A 17 3.37 5.56 -10.60
C TYR A 17 4.63 5.94 -11.40
N HIS A 18 4.65 7.13 -12.00
CA HIS A 18 5.78 7.63 -12.80
C HIS A 18 6.84 8.37 -11.98
N SER A 19 6.72 8.40 -10.65
CA SER A 19 7.74 9.03 -9.81
C SER A 19 9.07 8.24 -9.82
N PRO A 20 10.23 8.90 -9.61
CA PRO A 20 11.50 8.21 -9.54
C PRO A 20 11.49 7.13 -8.46
N ILE A 21 11.93 5.91 -8.80
CA ILE A 21 11.82 4.72 -7.93
C ILE A 21 12.35 4.93 -6.51
N MET A 22 13.49 5.62 -6.35
CA MET A 22 14.10 5.85 -5.04
C MET A 22 13.28 6.82 -4.19
N GLU A 23 12.67 7.83 -4.81
CA GLU A 23 11.79 8.77 -4.12
C GLU A 23 10.47 8.09 -3.73
N LEU A 24 9.92 7.26 -4.61
CA LEU A 24 8.72 6.47 -4.34
C LEU A 24 8.93 5.53 -3.15
N MET A 25 10.04 4.80 -3.13
CA MET A 25 10.37 3.88 -2.04
C MET A 25 10.51 4.61 -0.70
N TYR A 26 11.19 5.75 -0.70
CA TYR A 26 11.33 6.57 0.52
C TYR A 26 9.96 7.05 1.02
N LYS A 27 9.12 7.62 0.13
CA LYS A 27 7.77 8.06 0.50
C LYS A 27 6.91 6.92 1.04
N ALA A 28 6.93 5.76 0.38
CA ALA A 28 6.20 4.58 0.82
C ALA A 28 6.66 4.09 2.19
N SER A 29 7.98 4.08 2.46
CA SER A 29 8.55 3.76 3.77
C SER A 29 8.04 4.68 4.88
N VAL A 30 7.99 5.99 4.61
CA VAL A 30 7.53 6.98 5.59
C VAL A 30 6.06 6.75 5.94
N VAL A 31 5.19 6.56 4.92
CA VAL A 31 3.76 6.29 5.14
C VAL A 31 3.56 4.97 5.88
N HIS A 32 4.31 3.92 5.52
CA HIS A 32 4.21 2.63 6.20
C HIS A 32 4.58 2.73 7.69
N HIS A 33 5.66 3.45 8.04
CA HIS A 33 6.05 3.65 9.44
C HIS A 33 5.06 4.53 10.23
N GLN A 34 4.37 5.46 9.56
CA GLN A 34 3.35 6.31 10.21
C GLN A 34 2.09 5.54 10.59
N GLU A 35 1.69 4.60 9.74
CA GLU A 35 0.38 3.94 9.84
C GLU A 35 0.44 2.47 10.29
N GLN A 36 1.62 1.84 10.31
CA GLN A 36 1.81 0.43 10.67
C GLN A 36 2.85 0.28 11.78
N ALA A 37 2.68 -0.75 12.61
CA ALA A 37 3.66 -1.07 13.65
C ALA A 37 4.98 -1.52 13.01
N THR A 38 6.08 -0.89 13.44
CA THR A 38 7.40 -1.17 12.88
C THR A 38 7.87 -2.57 13.29
N GLY A 39 8.29 -3.37 12.32
CA GLY A 39 8.78 -4.74 12.55
C GLY A 39 7.67 -5.79 12.65
N GLU A 40 6.40 -5.40 12.49
CA GLU A 40 5.29 -6.34 12.43
C GLU A 40 4.96 -6.73 10.97
N VAL A 41 4.62 -8.00 10.77
CA VAL A 41 4.20 -8.53 9.45
C VAL A 41 2.96 -9.38 9.67
N GLN A 42 1.91 -9.13 8.88
CA GLN A 42 0.69 -9.94 8.89
C GLN A 42 0.95 -11.27 8.18
N VAL A 43 0.71 -12.37 8.90
CA VAL A 43 0.81 -13.74 8.36
C VAL A 43 -0.59 -14.25 8.07
N CYS A 44 -0.85 -14.67 6.83
CA CYS A 44 -2.11 -15.29 6.44
C CYS A 44 -1.84 -16.58 5.67
N THR A 45 -2.59 -17.64 6.01
CA THR A 45 -2.58 -18.91 5.28
C THR A 45 -3.88 -19.03 4.51
N LEU A 46 -3.80 -19.07 3.18
CA LEU A 46 -4.95 -19.36 2.34
C LEU A 46 -5.12 -20.88 2.22
N LEU A 47 -6.34 -21.38 2.45
CA LEU A 47 -6.72 -22.76 2.17
C LEU A 47 -7.71 -22.80 1.02
N SER A 48 -7.42 -23.60 -0.01
CA SER A 48 -8.40 -23.90 -1.04
C SER A 48 -9.38 -24.96 -0.54
N VAL A 49 -10.58 -24.53 -0.13
CA VAL A 49 -11.64 -25.42 0.39
C VAL A 49 -12.36 -26.19 -0.73
N LYS A 50 -12.27 -25.71 -1.97
CA LYS A 50 -12.67 -26.42 -3.19
C LYS A 50 -11.75 -26.02 -4.33
N THR A 51 -10.97 -26.98 -4.84
CA THR A 51 -10.27 -26.87 -6.13
C THR A 51 -11.17 -27.42 -7.22
N GLY A 52 -11.22 -26.75 -8.37
CA GLY A 52 -12.20 -26.98 -9.43
C GLY A 52 -12.40 -28.43 -9.87
N GLY A 53 -13.68 -28.73 -10.09
CA GLY A 53 -14.31 -29.87 -10.76
C GLY A 53 -15.73 -29.42 -11.08
#